data_AF-A0A9P0DA94-F1
#
_entry.id   AF-A0A9P0DA94-F1
#
_cell.length_a   1.000
_cell.length_b   1.000
_cell.length_c   1.000
_cell.angle_alpha   90.00
_cell.angle_beta   90.00
_cell.angle_gamma   90.00
#
_symmetry.space_group_name_H-M   'P 1'
#
loop_
_entity.id
_entity.type
_entity.pdbx_description
1 polymer ?
#
loop_
_entity_poly.entity_id
_entity_poly.type
_entity_poly.pdbx_seq_one_letter_code
_entity_poly.pdbx_strand_id
1 'polypeptide(L)'
;MKQRKRQRITTTWKKQKKIRSGEVVEIYDWRNETSKYIKPPGQWYFAFSKMMRIILTKSSKGTVLIRGELVYNSDSGVGKPVTKKTKSIKNIKPTQILKQNVVNNNKKVDVNNLLVHHFGDEWKNDTRLSFYKFVVEEDTVTENETVEDETTLCENIEEELELSI
;
A
#
# COMPACT_ATOMS: atom_id res chain seq x y z
N MET A 1 11.16 -44.77 -3.70
CA MET A 1 10.20 -43.73 -3.22
C MET A 1 10.90 -42.91 -2.12
N LYS A 2 11.44 -41.72 -2.42
CA LYS A 2 12.20 -40.92 -1.42
C LYS A 2 11.23 -40.05 -0.60
N GLN A 3 11.04 -40.36 0.68
CA GLN A 3 10.26 -39.52 1.59
C GLN A 3 10.95 -38.17 1.80
N ARG A 4 10.26 -37.07 1.47
CA ARG A 4 10.70 -35.70 1.78
C ARG A 4 10.36 -35.40 3.24
N LYS A 5 11.37 -35.35 4.11
CA LYS A 5 11.23 -34.88 5.50
C LYS A 5 10.72 -33.43 5.49
N ARG A 6 9.52 -33.21 6.03
CA ARG A 6 8.97 -31.87 6.27
C ARG A 6 9.73 -31.24 7.44
N GLN A 7 10.66 -30.33 7.15
CA GLN A 7 11.29 -29.52 8.20
C GLN A 7 10.29 -28.48 8.69
N ARG A 8 10.02 -28.48 10.00
CA ARG A 8 9.18 -27.49 10.67
C ARG A 8 10.03 -26.24 10.88
N ILE A 9 9.74 -25.18 10.15
CA ILE A 9 10.41 -23.89 10.36
C ILE A 9 9.73 -23.22 11.56
N THR A 10 10.41 -23.20 12.70
CA THR A 10 10.00 -22.42 13.87
C THR A 10 10.50 -20.99 13.69
N THR A 11 9.62 -20.10 13.25
CA THR A 11 9.95 -18.68 13.11
C THR A 11 9.94 -18.03 14.50
N THR A 12 11.11 -17.69 15.03
CA THR A 12 11.22 -16.83 16.22
C THR A 12 10.90 -15.39 15.84
N TRP A 13 9.79 -14.85 16.34
CA TRP A 13 9.44 -13.46 16.18
C TRP A 13 10.45 -12.58 16.94
N LYS A 14 11.20 -11.75 16.22
CA LYS A 14 12.00 -10.70 16.87
C LYS A 14 11.03 -9.68 17.47
N LYS A 15 11.25 -9.27 18.74
CA LYS A 15 10.50 -8.18 19.36
C LYS A 15 10.63 -6.94 18.49
N GLN A 16 9.51 -6.42 17.98
CA GLN A 16 9.49 -5.18 17.23
C GLN A 16 9.88 -4.01 18.16
N LYS A 17 10.68 -3.08 17.66
CA LYS A 17 11.03 -1.86 18.38
C LYS A 17 9.77 -0.99 18.48
N LYS A 18 9.30 -0.73 19.70
CA LYS A 18 8.22 0.23 19.94
C LYS A 18 8.75 1.63 19.63
N ILE A 19 8.17 2.27 18.62
CA ILE A 19 8.49 3.65 18.26
C ILE A 19 7.78 4.58 19.24
N ARG A 20 8.47 5.58 19.79
CA ARG A 20 7.86 6.61 20.64
C ARG A 20 7.27 7.71 19.77
N SER A 21 6.19 8.33 20.23
CA SER A 21 5.65 9.53 19.56
C SER A 21 6.70 10.64 19.56
N GLY A 22 6.90 11.30 18.42
CA GLY A 22 7.87 12.39 18.24
C GLY A 22 9.26 11.99 17.71
N GLU A 23 9.58 10.69 17.59
CA GLU A 23 10.84 10.28 16.98
C GLU A 23 10.83 10.48 15.46
N VAL A 24 11.89 11.10 14.93
CA VAL A 24 12.08 11.26 13.49
C VAL A 24 12.46 9.90 12.88
N VAL A 25 11.47 9.21 12.35
CA VAL A 25 11.66 7.96 11.60
C VAL A 25 11.78 8.25 10.10
N GLU A 26 12.76 7.63 9.45
CA GLU A 26 12.89 7.63 8.00
C GLU A 26 11.80 6.76 7.38
N ILE A 27 11.08 7.31 6.40
CA ILE A 27 10.01 6.61 5.69
C ILE A 27 10.54 6.25 4.31
N TYR A 28 10.28 5.03 3.88
CA TYR A 28 10.74 4.50 2.60
C TYR A 28 9.53 4.12 1.74
N ASP A 29 9.61 4.39 0.43
CA ASP A 29 8.56 4.08 -0.54
C ASP A 29 8.59 2.60 -0.93
N TRP A 30 8.00 1.77 -0.08
CA TRP A 30 7.82 0.37 -0.37
C TRP A 30 6.72 0.12 -1.40
N ARG A 31 5.74 1.01 -1.57
CA ARG A 31 4.58 0.78 -2.45
C ARG A 31 5.01 0.78 -3.91
N ASN A 32 5.65 1.88 -4.34
CA ASN A 32 6.09 2.03 -5.72
C ASN A 32 7.29 1.16 -6.03
N GLU A 33 8.19 0.97 -5.07
CA GLU A 33 9.32 0.07 -5.32
C GLU A 33 8.85 -1.38 -5.44
N THR A 34 7.93 -1.84 -4.59
CA THR A 34 7.43 -3.23 -4.68
C THR A 34 6.65 -3.49 -5.96
N SER A 35 5.88 -2.52 -6.47
CA SER A 35 5.12 -2.65 -7.72
C SER A 35 6.03 -2.90 -8.94
N LYS A 36 7.29 -2.46 -8.91
CA LYS A 36 8.29 -2.74 -9.96
C LYS A 36 8.75 -4.21 -9.99
N TYR A 37 8.68 -4.92 -8.87
CA TYR A 37 9.21 -6.29 -8.73
C TYR A 37 8.12 -7.34 -8.65
N ILE A 38 6.99 -7.03 -8.02
CA ILE A 38 5.88 -7.96 -7.77
C ILE A 38 4.78 -7.72 -8.81
N LYS A 39 4.16 -8.81 -9.29
CA LYS A 39 2.99 -8.74 -10.15
C LYS A 39 1.79 -8.22 -9.36
N PRO A 40 0.94 -7.35 -9.93
CA PRO A 40 -0.30 -6.96 -9.29
C PRO A 40 -1.20 -8.20 -9.06
N PRO A 41 -2.05 -8.21 -8.01
CA PRO A 41 -2.93 -9.34 -7.68
C PRO A 41 -3.73 -9.90 -8.86
N GLY A 42 -4.23 -9.04 -9.77
CA GLY A 42 -4.97 -9.45 -10.96
C GLY A 42 -4.16 -10.27 -11.99
N GLN A 43 -2.83 -10.20 -11.95
CA GLN A 43 -1.93 -11.00 -12.79
C GLN A 43 -1.42 -12.27 -12.10
N TRP A 44 -1.92 -12.57 -10.90
CA TRP A 44 -1.64 -13.84 -10.25
C TRP A 44 -2.42 -14.93 -10.95
N TYR A 45 -1.91 -16.15 -10.91
CA TYR A 45 -2.54 -17.26 -11.65
C TYR A 45 -3.81 -17.80 -10.95
N PHE A 46 -4.23 -17.19 -9.84
CA PHE A 46 -5.44 -17.49 -9.10
C PHE A 46 -6.08 -16.21 -8.58
N ALA A 47 -7.40 -16.24 -8.38
CA ALA A 47 -8.15 -15.16 -7.76
C ALA A 47 -8.22 -15.35 -6.24
N PHE A 48 -7.85 -14.34 -5.47
CA PHE A 48 -7.84 -14.40 -4.00
C PHE A 48 -9.20 -14.75 -3.40
N SER A 49 -10.28 -14.14 -3.92
CA SER A 49 -11.64 -14.37 -3.43
C SER A 49 -12.11 -15.82 -3.54
N LYS A 50 -11.54 -16.60 -4.47
CA LYS A 50 -11.92 -17.99 -4.70
C LYS A 50 -11.12 -18.98 -3.85
N MET A 51 -9.98 -18.57 -3.26
CA MET A 51 -9.09 -19.50 -2.55
C MET A 51 -9.39 -19.53 -1.05
N MET A 52 -9.55 -20.73 -0.50
CA MET A 52 -9.63 -20.92 0.95
C MET A 52 -8.25 -20.95 1.62
N ARG A 53 -7.21 -21.32 0.86
CA ARG A 53 -5.85 -21.47 1.39
C ARG A 53 -4.82 -20.91 0.40
N ILE A 54 -3.89 -20.12 0.94
CA ILE A 54 -2.74 -19.59 0.19
C ILE A 54 -1.47 -20.11 0.85
N ILE A 55 -0.57 -20.66 0.05
CA ILE A 55 0.67 -21.28 0.50
C ILE A 55 1.83 -20.57 -0.15
N LEU A 56 2.69 -20.01 0.68
CA LEU A 56 3.96 -19.39 0.30
C LEU A 56 5.06 -20.42 0.47
N THR A 57 5.77 -20.74 -0.62
CA THR A 57 6.93 -21.63 -0.59
C THR A 57 8.16 -20.92 -1.12
N LYS A 58 9.31 -21.18 -0.50
CA LYS A 58 10.59 -20.67 -0.97
C LYS A 58 11.28 -21.77 -1.78
N SER A 59 11.61 -21.47 -3.03
CA SER A 59 12.44 -22.34 -3.87
C SER A 59 13.86 -22.42 -3.32
N SER A 60 14.61 -23.48 -3.66
CA SER A 60 16.04 -23.59 -3.36
C SER A 60 16.86 -22.42 -3.90
N LYS A 61 16.44 -21.82 -5.03
CA LYS A 61 17.04 -20.62 -5.61
C LYS A 61 16.70 -19.31 -4.88
N GLY A 62 15.85 -19.38 -3.85
CA GLY A 62 15.40 -18.23 -3.07
C GLY A 62 14.22 -17.46 -3.67
N THR A 63 13.65 -17.92 -4.79
CA THR A 63 12.42 -17.36 -5.38
C THR A 63 11.21 -17.74 -4.52
N VAL A 64 10.33 -16.78 -4.26
CA VAL A 64 9.04 -17.02 -3.59
C VAL A 64 8.03 -17.50 -4.62
N LEU A 65 7.49 -18.69 -4.38
CA LEU A 65 6.43 -19.30 -5.16
C LEU A 65 5.14 -19.27 -4.33
N ILE A 66 4.05 -18.84 -4.93
CA ILE A 66 2.73 -18.82 -4.28
C ILE A 66 1.86 -19.88 -4.91
N ARG A 67 1.13 -20.62 -4.06
CA ARG A 67 0.07 -21.54 -4.40
C ARG A 67 -1.28 -21.08 -3.80
N GLY A 68 -2.34 -20.98 -4.59
CA GLY A 68 -3.73 -20.84 -4.12
C GLY A 68 -4.47 -22.18 -4.24
N GLU A 69 -5.27 -22.51 -3.24
CA GLU A 69 -6.08 -23.73 -3.19
C GLU A 69 -7.53 -23.42 -2.82
N LEU A 70 -8.47 -24.07 -3.52
CA LEU A 70 -9.91 -23.94 -3.28
C LEU A 70 -10.35 -24.60 -1.98
N VAL A 71 -9.62 -25.62 -1.49
CA VAL A 71 -9.97 -26.39 -0.29
C VAL A 71 -8.73 -26.55 0.58
N TYR A 72 -8.89 -26.44 1.90
CA TYR A 72 -7.79 -26.52 2.87
C TYR A 72 -6.92 -27.77 2.77
N ASN A 73 -7.51 -28.92 2.41
CA ASN A 73 -6.87 -30.23 2.46
C ASN A 73 -6.36 -30.73 1.10
N SER A 74 -6.33 -29.86 0.08
CA SER A 74 -5.74 -30.19 -1.21
C SER A 74 -4.22 -29.92 -1.23
N ASP A 75 -3.44 -30.64 -2.05
CA ASP A 75 -2.01 -30.38 -2.30
C ASP A 75 -1.70 -30.52 -3.81
N SER A 76 -2.70 -30.25 -4.65
CA SER A 76 -2.67 -30.55 -6.09
C SER A 76 -2.02 -29.44 -6.93
N GLY A 77 -1.93 -28.21 -6.40
CA GLY A 77 -1.46 -27.08 -7.20
C GLY A 77 0.07 -26.98 -7.29
N VAL A 78 0.54 -26.32 -8.35
CA VAL A 78 1.95 -25.97 -8.55
C VAL A 78 2.16 -24.50 -8.18
N GLY A 79 3.10 -24.22 -7.28
CA GLY A 79 3.44 -22.85 -6.93
C GLY A 79 4.10 -22.11 -8.09
N LYS A 80 3.62 -20.89 -8.40
CA LYS A 80 4.20 -20.03 -9.43
C LYS A 80 4.90 -18.80 -8.82
N PRO A 81 5.93 -18.25 -9.48
CA PRO A 81 6.60 -17.05 -9.01
C PRO A 81 5.70 -15.82 -9.13
N VAL A 82 5.69 -15.03 -8.06
CA VAL A 82 4.93 -13.78 -7.94
C VAL A 82 5.72 -12.56 -8.37
N THR A 83 7.04 -12.69 -8.47
CA THR A 83 7.87 -11.66 -9.07
C THR A 83 7.63 -11.56 -10.57
N LYS A 84 7.79 -10.36 -11.13
CA LYS A 84 7.89 -10.13 -12.57
C LYS A 84 9.09 -10.90 -13.15
N LYS A 85 9.06 -11.21 -14.44
CA LYS A 85 10.17 -11.88 -15.14
C LYS A 85 11.45 -11.06 -14.92
N THR A 86 12.59 -11.74 -14.75
CA THR A 86 13.93 -11.17 -14.48
C THR A 86 14.11 -10.35 -13.20
N LYS A 87 13.06 -10.13 -12.39
CA LYS A 87 13.15 -9.38 -11.13
C LYS A 87 13.28 -10.31 -9.91
N SER A 88 14.11 -9.89 -8.95
CA SER A 88 14.37 -10.59 -7.69
C SER A 88 14.04 -9.67 -6.52
N ILE A 89 13.30 -10.19 -5.52
CA ILE A 89 12.93 -9.45 -4.30
C ILE A 89 14.17 -8.96 -3.54
N LYS A 90 15.29 -9.70 -3.62
CA LYS A 90 16.56 -9.33 -2.98
C LYS A 90 17.14 -8.00 -3.49
N ASN A 91 16.70 -7.56 -4.67
CA ASN A 91 17.22 -6.36 -5.31
C ASN A 91 16.35 -5.14 -5.05
N ILE A 92 15.25 -5.27 -4.30
CA ILE A 92 14.39 -4.15 -3.92
C ILE A 92 15.19 -3.18 -3.05
N LYS A 93 15.30 -1.93 -3.50
CA LYS A 93 15.96 -0.83 -2.79
C LYS A 93 14.99 0.34 -2.73
N PRO A 94 14.14 0.41 -1.69
CA PRO A 94 13.16 1.47 -1.55
C PRO A 94 13.85 2.83 -1.47
N THR A 95 13.26 3.83 -2.12
CA THR A 95 13.72 5.21 -2.03
C THR A 95 13.21 5.83 -0.73
N GLN A 96 14.05 6.62 -0.08
CA GLN A 96 13.62 7.38 1.10
C GLN A 96 12.66 8.50 0.65
N ILE A 97 11.52 8.57 1.30
CA ILE A 97 10.55 9.66 1.11
C ILE A 97 11.00 10.81 2.00
N LEU A 98 11.32 11.94 1.39
CA LEU A 98 11.59 13.17 2.13
C LEU A 98 10.31 13.63 2.83
N LYS A 99 10.43 14.09 4.07
CA LYS A 99 9.32 14.68 4.81
C LYS A 99 9.01 16.06 4.24
N GLN A 100 8.41 16.11 3.07
CA GLN A 100 7.84 17.33 2.52
C GLN A 100 6.34 17.28 2.76
N ASN A 101 5.82 18.27 3.49
CA ASN A 101 4.40 18.42 3.69
C ASN A 101 3.83 19.21 2.50
N VAL A 102 3.93 18.64 1.29
CA VAL A 102 3.38 19.27 0.09
C VAL A 102 1.88 19.08 0.12
N VAL A 103 1.16 20.17 0.41
CA VAL A 103 -0.29 20.20 0.36
C VAL A 103 -0.69 20.47 -1.08
N ASN A 104 -1.50 19.58 -1.66
CA ASN A 104 -2.06 19.77 -3.00
C ASN A 104 -2.81 21.11 -3.08
N ASN A 105 -2.66 21.84 -4.19
CA ASN A 105 -3.32 23.11 -4.45
C ASN A 105 -4.84 23.07 -4.22
N ASN A 106 -5.51 21.98 -4.59
CA ASN A 106 -6.95 21.82 -4.35
C ASN A 106 -7.29 21.87 -2.85
N LYS A 107 -6.44 21.27 -2.01
CA LYS A 107 -6.61 21.32 -0.54
C LYS A 107 -6.28 22.71 0.01
N LYS A 108 -5.30 23.42 -0.57
CA LYS A 108 -5.00 24.81 -0.17
C LYS A 108 -6.20 25.72 -0.44
N VAL A 109 -6.83 25.58 -1.61
CA VAL A 109 -8.05 26.32 -1.98
C VAL A 109 -9.20 25.99 -1.04
N ASP A 110 -9.43 24.70 -0.78
CA ASP A 110 -10.48 24.25 0.13
C ASP A 110 -10.29 24.79 1.56
N VAL A 111 -9.06 24.70 2.10
CA VAL A 111 -8.71 25.28 3.40
C VAL A 111 -8.92 26.79 3.41
N ASN A 112 -8.52 27.51 2.35
CA ASN A 112 -8.75 28.95 2.25
C ASN A 112 -10.25 29.28 2.25
N ASN A 113 -11.06 28.56 1.48
CA ASN A 113 -12.51 28.75 1.42
C ASN A 113 -13.16 28.49 2.78
N LEU A 114 -12.72 27.45 3.49
CA LEU A 114 -13.17 27.13 4.84
C LEU A 114 -12.85 28.28 5.81
N LEU A 115 -11.64 28.84 5.74
CA LEU A 115 -11.22 29.93 6.61
C LEU A 115 -11.99 31.23 6.32
N VAL A 116 -12.21 31.56 5.05
CA VAL A 116 -13.05 32.68 4.63
C VAL A 116 -14.48 32.51 5.12
N HIS A 117 -15.05 31.30 4.98
CA HIS A 117 -16.42 31.04 5.40
C HIS A 117 -16.64 31.20 6.92
N HIS A 118 -15.68 30.78 7.74
CA HIS A 118 -15.81 30.81 9.20
C HIS A 118 -15.33 32.12 9.85
N PHE A 119 -14.34 32.79 9.28
CA PHE A 119 -13.67 33.94 9.91
C PHE A 119 -13.74 35.21 9.06
N GLY A 120 -14.35 35.15 7.87
CA GLY A 120 -14.43 36.26 6.92
C GLY A 120 -13.18 36.41 6.05
N ASP A 121 -13.24 37.33 5.08
CA ASP A 121 -12.12 37.60 4.15
C ASP A 121 -10.85 38.07 4.86
N GLU A 122 -11.00 38.68 6.05
CA GLU A 122 -9.92 39.23 6.87
C GLU A 122 -9.26 38.18 7.80
N TRP A 123 -9.55 36.89 7.62
CA TRP A 123 -9.00 35.81 8.47
C TRP A 123 -7.47 35.82 8.52
N LYS A 124 -6.82 36.29 7.45
CA LYS A 124 -5.35 36.46 7.37
C LYS A 124 -4.81 37.46 8.38
N ASN A 125 -5.61 38.33 8.96
CA ASN A 125 -5.15 39.24 10.01
C ASN A 125 -5.18 38.62 11.41
N ASP A 126 -5.87 37.48 11.60
CA ASP A 126 -5.97 36.81 12.89
C ASP A 126 -4.67 36.06 13.22
N THR A 127 -4.03 36.42 14.33
CA THR A 127 -2.79 35.78 14.81
C THR A 127 -3.01 34.31 15.19
N ARG A 128 -4.23 33.93 15.58
CA ARG A 128 -4.60 32.55 15.92
C ARG A 128 -4.58 31.62 14.71
N LEU A 129 -4.69 32.17 13.50
CA LEU A 129 -4.71 31.43 12.23
C LEU A 129 -3.37 31.48 11.48
N SER A 130 -2.31 31.97 12.13
CA SER A 130 -0.97 32.12 11.54
C SER A 130 -0.40 30.83 10.93
N PHE A 131 -0.71 29.67 11.50
CA PHE A 131 -0.33 28.36 10.95
C PHE A 131 -0.83 28.15 9.51
N TYR A 132 -2.07 28.53 9.23
CA TYR A 132 -2.69 28.30 7.92
C TYR A 132 -2.16 29.22 6.83
N LYS A 133 -1.54 30.35 7.20
CA LYS A 133 -0.87 31.24 6.24
C LYS A 133 0.24 30.49 5.52
N PHE A 134 1.09 29.80 6.29
CA PHE A 134 2.16 28.96 5.72
C PHE A 134 1.59 27.86 4.81
N VAL A 135 0.48 27.24 5.21
CA VAL A 135 -0.15 26.17 4.42
C VAL A 135 -0.71 26.65 3.08
N VAL A 136 -1.32 27.84 3.04
CA VAL A 136 -1.97 28.39 1.85
C VAL A 136 -0.98 29.14 0.95
N GLU A 137 -0.01 29.86 1.52
CA GLU A 137 0.87 30.78 0.81
C GLU A 137 2.23 30.18 0.39
N GLU A 138 2.70 29.12 1.07
CA GLU A 138 4.01 28.54 0.75
C GLU A 138 3.90 27.58 -0.45
N ASP A 139 4.42 28.03 -1.60
CA ASP A 139 4.67 27.16 -2.76
C ASP A 139 5.93 26.34 -2.48
N THR A 140 5.72 25.12 -2.02
CA THR A 140 6.81 24.13 -1.94
C THR A 140 7.18 23.74 -3.37
N VAL A 141 8.22 24.38 -3.90
CA VAL A 141 8.81 24.05 -5.20
C VAL A 141 9.42 22.65 -5.12
N THR A 142 8.74 21.63 -5.62
CA THR A 142 9.40 20.45 -6.18
C THR A 142 8.47 19.82 -7.24
N GLU A 143 8.74 20.14 -8.51
CA GLU A 143 8.20 19.44 -9.66
C GLU A 143 8.52 17.95 -9.57
N ASN A 144 7.48 17.11 -9.61
CA ASN A 144 7.42 15.80 -10.29
C ASN A 144 6.07 15.14 -9.96
N GLU A 145 4.98 15.66 -10.53
CA GLU A 145 3.71 14.95 -10.61
C GLU A 145 3.63 14.21 -11.96
N THR A 146 3.82 12.89 -11.94
CA THR A 146 3.04 12.01 -12.83
C THR A 146 1.75 11.71 -12.10
N VAL A 147 0.68 12.37 -12.52
CA VAL A 147 -0.70 12.14 -12.09
C VAL A 147 -1.16 10.81 -12.73
N GLU A 148 -1.42 9.80 -11.92
CA GLU A 148 -2.34 8.72 -12.29
C GLU A 148 -3.63 8.96 -11.51
N ASP A 149 -4.72 9.19 -12.25
CA ASP A 149 -6.06 9.43 -11.74
C ASP A 149 -6.58 8.24 -10.90
N GLU A 150 -6.78 8.46 -9.59
CA GLU A 150 -7.63 7.61 -8.76
C GLU A 150 -9.08 8.11 -8.83
N THR A 151 -9.81 7.76 -9.89
CA THR A 151 -11.29 7.71 -9.87
C THR A 151 -11.74 6.31 -9.48
N THR A 152 -11.50 5.91 -8.24
CA THR A 152 -12.25 4.79 -7.64
C THR A 152 -13.57 5.32 -7.08
N LEU A 153 -14.58 5.33 -7.93
CA LEU A 153 -15.99 5.49 -7.55
C LEU A 153 -16.38 4.26 -6.72
N CYS A 154 -16.72 4.46 -5.45
CA CYS A 154 -17.34 3.40 -4.64
C CYS A 154 -18.78 3.21 -5.13
N GLU A 155 -19.01 2.17 -5.93
CA GLU A 155 -20.37 1.70 -6.21
C GLU A 155 -20.90 0.95 -4.97
N ASN A 156 -21.99 1.46 -4.40
CA ASN A 156 -22.81 0.70 -3.46
C ASN A 156 -23.44 -0.45 -4.23
N ILE A 157 -22.99 -1.67 -3.97
CA ILE A 157 -23.69 -2.88 -4.40
C ILE A 157 -24.78 -3.13 -3.36
N GLU A 158 -26.02 -2.72 -3.66
CA GLU A 158 -27.19 -3.22 -2.96
C GLU A 158 -27.39 -4.68 -3.41
N GLU A 159 -27.18 -5.64 -2.50
CA GLU A 159 -27.53 -7.04 -2.71
C GLU A 159 -29.05 -7.18 -2.61
N GLU A 160 -29.74 -7.20 -3.76
CA GLU A 160 -31.14 -7.61 -3.83
C GLU A 160 -31.21 -9.15 -3.72
N LEU A 161 -31.40 -9.63 -2.50
CA LEU A 161 -31.72 -11.04 -2.21
C LEU A 161 -33.17 -11.32 -2.62
N GLU A 162 -33.40 -11.69 -3.89
CA GLU A 162 -34.63 -12.39 -4.26
C GLU A 162 -34.57 -13.83 -3.72
N LEU A 163 -35.21 -14.04 -2.57
CA LEU A 163 -35.65 -15.35 -2.10
C LEU A 163 -36.83 -15.80 -2.98
N SER A 164 -36.57 -16.67 -3.96
CA SER A 164 -37.63 -17.49 -4.55
C SER A 164 -37.91 -18.70 -3.63
N ILE A 165 -39.14 -18.73 -3.13
CA ILE A 165 -39.78 -19.87 -2.45
C ILE A 165 -40.12 -20.95 -3.48
#